data_AF-A0A7X7P1I5-F1
#
_entry.id   AF-A0A7X7P1I5-F1
#
_cell.length_a   1.000
_cell.length_b   1.000
_cell.length_c   1.000
_cell.angle_alpha   90.00
_cell.angle_beta   90.00
_cell.angle_gamma   90.00
#
_symmetry.space_group_name_H-M   'P 1'
#
loop_
_entity.id
_entity.type
_entity.pdbx_description
1 polymer ?
#
loop_
_entity_poly.entity_id
_entity_poly.type
_entity_poly.pdbx_seq_one_letter_code
_entity_poly.pdbx_strand_id
1 'polypeptide(L)'
;MHSAWAERLRAAGIDVRLSIPSGAQHDKLVVADCRKVLIGSHNWSEGALSGKRVYESSVLLELTQPDLRWADYVMGRRVVSDMRTRNQWEAEIDLLRLQHAMPSRERLEMAASLEVEAVPLPSTAGWSHIREVFMSGSGDRILLRNGRSLSGQWMGGQPSRYQWRFPDGQIRWIDKSEVQLLYRDRQADEPSSMPTRRETLPATKAAFLPQSTFGPDLLEGVKNARKSILIATYNMSEGLYGPLGEFYDVLRQKAQEGVEVAFVTEFGPGTSSFLKRSVLNFASTLATGGIQVRFMQDYKVMHKKLVVVDGETVWLGSANLTTAGLSISSEANVRVQDPEVVRRAEEDLRRLFQQAKPLSEVTR
;
A
#
# COMPACT_ATOMS: atom_id res chain seq x y z
N MET A 1 19.64 11.11 -10.52
CA MET A 1 18.38 10.90 -11.28
C MET A 1 17.16 11.23 -10.45
N HIS A 2 16.97 10.66 -9.25
CA HIS A 2 15.82 10.98 -8.38
C HIS A 2 15.76 12.45 -7.90
N SER A 3 16.91 13.10 -7.65
CA SER A 3 16.98 14.51 -7.24
C SER A 3 16.35 15.47 -8.27
N ALA A 4 16.65 15.27 -9.56
CA ALA A 4 16.09 16.10 -10.62
C ALA A 4 14.56 15.98 -10.72
N TRP A 5 14.00 14.78 -10.51
CA TRP A 5 12.55 14.59 -10.47
C TRP A 5 11.94 15.24 -9.23
N ALA A 6 12.55 15.07 -8.06
CA ALA A 6 12.10 15.71 -6.83
C ALA A 6 12.15 17.24 -6.91
N GLU A 7 13.17 17.82 -7.56
CA GLU A 7 13.25 19.26 -7.83
C GLU A 7 12.12 19.75 -8.73
N ARG A 8 11.83 19.05 -9.83
CA ARG A 8 10.72 19.42 -10.73
C ARG A 8 9.37 19.39 -10.03
N LEU A 9 9.12 18.36 -9.22
CA LEU A 9 7.88 18.23 -8.45
C LEU A 9 7.76 19.35 -7.40
N ARG A 10 8.84 19.63 -6.64
CA ARG A 10 8.85 20.71 -5.65
C ARG A 10 8.69 22.09 -6.27
N ALA A 11 9.30 22.34 -7.44
CA ALA A 11 9.10 23.58 -8.19
C ALA A 11 7.62 23.78 -8.62
N ALA A 12 6.88 22.68 -8.80
CA ALA A 12 5.43 22.71 -9.02
C ALA A 12 4.60 22.79 -7.72
N GLY A 13 5.24 22.92 -6.55
CA GLY A 13 4.60 23.00 -5.25
C GLY A 13 4.18 21.66 -4.65
N ILE A 14 4.72 20.54 -5.15
CA ILE A 14 4.45 19.19 -4.65
C ILE A 14 5.44 18.86 -3.51
N ASP A 15 4.92 18.42 -2.37
CA ASP A 15 5.74 17.93 -1.26
C ASP A 15 6.29 16.54 -1.59
N VAL A 16 7.63 16.43 -1.62
CA VAL A 16 8.33 15.17 -1.92
C VAL A 16 9.20 14.83 -0.72
N ARG A 17 9.02 13.62 -0.20
CA ARG A 17 9.73 13.14 0.99
C ARG A 17 10.31 11.75 0.76
N LEU A 18 11.37 11.42 1.48
CA LEU A 18 11.90 10.06 1.55
C LEU A 18 11.61 9.47 2.93
N SER A 19 11.20 8.21 2.95
CA SER A 19 11.08 7.43 4.19
C SER A 19 12.44 7.26 4.85
N ILE A 20 12.43 7.18 6.18
CA ILE A 20 13.59 6.71 6.94
C ILE A 20 13.81 5.22 6.61
N PRO A 21 15.05 4.77 6.38
CA PRO A 21 15.35 3.40 5.98
C PRO A 21 15.33 2.42 7.18
N SER A 22 14.20 2.33 7.87
CA SER A 22 13.93 1.31 8.91
C SER A 22 13.37 0.00 8.34
N GLY A 23 13.29 -0.10 7.01
CA GLY A 23 12.82 -1.24 6.24
C GLY A 23 12.61 -0.85 4.77
N ALA A 24 12.20 -1.78 3.92
CA ALA A 24 11.78 -1.42 2.57
C ALA A 24 10.41 -0.72 2.61
N GLN A 25 10.31 0.50 2.09
CA GLN A 25 9.01 1.10 1.77
C GLN A 25 8.47 0.39 0.52
N HIS A 26 7.51 -0.50 0.71
CA HIS A 26 7.02 -1.37 -0.34
C HIS A 26 5.52 -1.21 -0.61
N ASP A 27 4.82 -0.32 0.08
CA ASP A 27 3.45 -0.02 -0.22
C ASP A 27 3.27 0.78 -1.51
N LYS A 28 2.18 0.48 -2.22
CA LYS A 28 1.79 1.18 -3.44
C LYS A 28 0.35 1.64 -3.29
N LEU A 29 0.24 2.92 -2.97
CA LEU A 29 -0.99 3.55 -2.53
C LEU A 29 -1.07 4.95 -3.14
N VAL A 30 -2.25 5.29 -3.66
CA VAL A 30 -2.63 6.67 -4.01
C VAL A 30 -3.92 6.98 -3.28
N VAL A 31 -3.94 8.12 -2.61
CA VAL A 31 -5.11 8.66 -1.91
C VAL A 31 -5.45 10.00 -2.57
N ALA A 32 -6.65 10.10 -3.15
CA ALA A 32 -7.16 11.32 -3.75
C ALA A 32 -8.39 11.80 -2.99
N ASP A 33 -8.36 13.08 -2.57
CA ASP A 33 -9.42 13.76 -1.81
C ASP A 33 -9.87 13.00 -0.54
N CYS A 34 -8.99 12.15 0.01
CA CYS A 34 -9.29 11.19 1.10
C CYS A 34 -10.51 10.30 0.83
N ARG A 35 -10.94 10.17 -0.43
CA ARG A 35 -12.19 9.50 -0.83
C ARG A 35 -11.95 8.41 -1.86
N LYS A 36 -10.96 8.59 -2.73
CA LYS A 36 -10.56 7.60 -3.73
C LYS A 36 -9.21 7.04 -3.33
N VAL A 37 -9.16 5.73 -3.15
CA VAL A 37 -7.95 5.04 -2.71
C VAL A 37 -7.62 3.94 -3.70
N LEU A 38 -6.53 4.11 -4.43
CA LEU A 38 -5.98 3.09 -5.31
C LEU A 38 -4.87 2.36 -4.56
N ILE A 39 -5.04 1.06 -4.37
CA ILE A 39 -4.13 0.20 -3.59
C ILE A 39 -3.96 -1.15 -4.27
N GLY A 40 -2.76 -1.71 -4.21
CA GLY A 40 -2.49 -3.01 -4.81
C GLY A 40 -1.01 -3.32 -4.93
N SER A 41 -0.69 -4.15 -5.93
CA SER A 41 0.67 -4.61 -6.18
C SER A 41 1.45 -3.70 -7.14
N HIS A 42 0.82 -2.63 -7.65
CA HIS A 42 1.27 -1.85 -8.80
C HIS A 42 2.50 -0.98 -8.54
N ASN A 43 3.57 -1.14 -9.31
CA ASN A 43 4.71 -0.21 -9.26
C ASN A 43 4.46 1.04 -10.12
N TRP A 44 5.03 2.19 -9.73
CA TRP A 44 4.95 3.44 -10.51
C TRP A 44 6.08 3.53 -11.55
N SER A 45 6.13 2.55 -12.45
CA SER A 45 7.13 2.48 -13.53
C SER A 45 6.46 2.33 -14.88
N GLU A 46 7.13 2.76 -15.96
CA GLU A 46 6.61 2.60 -17.34
C GLU A 46 6.27 1.14 -17.68
N GLY A 47 7.05 0.18 -17.15
CA GLY A 47 6.78 -1.24 -17.34
C GLY A 47 5.46 -1.71 -16.72
N ALA A 48 5.09 -1.11 -15.58
CA ALA A 48 3.84 -1.40 -14.87
C ALA A 48 2.66 -0.62 -15.47
N LEU A 49 2.82 0.69 -15.66
CA LEU A 49 1.76 1.56 -16.17
C LEU A 49 1.35 1.26 -17.61
N SER A 50 2.27 0.74 -18.43
CA SER A 50 1.94 0.37 -19.82
C SER A 50 0.99 -0.83 -19.93
N GLY A 51 0.83 -1.63 -18.87
CA GLY A 51 0.04 -2.88 -18.87
C GLY A 51 0.56 -3.98 -19.80
N LYS A 52 1.72 -3.76 -20.45
CA LYS A 52 2.28 -4.64 -21.49
C LYS A 52 3.44 -5.51 -21.00
N ARG A 53 4.04 -5.16 -19.86
CA ARG A 53 5.27 -5.83 -19.38
C ARG A 53 5.09 -6.42 -17.99
N VAL A 54 4.48 -5.68 -17.07
CA VAL A 54 4.23 -6.13 -15.71
C VAL A 54 2.73 -6.23 -15.51
N TYR A 55 2.27 -7.40 -15.06
CA TYR A 55 0.86 -7.70 -14.84
C TYR A 55 0.56 -7.67 -13.35
N GLU A 56 -0.30 -6.76 -12.91
CA GLU A 56 -0.51 -6.42 -11.51
C GLU A 56 -2.00 -6.48 -11.14
N SER A 57 -2.29 -6.29 -9.86
CA SER A 57 -3.66 -6.25 -9.34
C SER A 57 -3.80 -5.05 -8.43
N SER A 58 -4.85 -4.27 -8.63
CA SER A 58 -5.17 -3.13 -7.77
C SER A 58 -6.67 -2.96 -7.69
N VAL A 59 -7.13 -2.38 -6.59
CA VAL A 59 -8.52 -2.01 -6.39
C VAL A 59 -8.59 -0.50 -6.17
N LEU A 60 -9.59 0.12 -6.78
CA LEU A 60 -10.00 1.48 -6.45
C LEU A 60 -11.14 1.40 -5.44
N LEU A 61 -10.89 1.87 -4.22
CA LEU A 61 -11.92 2.07 -3.22
C LEU A 61 -12.50 3.46 -3.38
N GLU A 62 -13.80 3.56 -3.66
CA GLU A 62 -14.54 4.81 -3.62
C GLU A 62 -15.37 4.87 -2.33
N LEU A 63 -14.94 5.73 -1.41
CA LEU A 63 -15.56 5.87 -0.10
C LEU A 63 -16.83 6.73 -0.19
N THR A 64 -17.84 6.37 0.58
CA THR A 64 -19.11 7.12 0.67
C THR A 64 -18.90 8.54 1.22
N GLN A 65 -17.92 8.69 2.11
CA GLN A 65 -17.46 9.95 2.68
C GLN A 65 -15.92 9.98 2.72
N PRO A 66 -15.28 11.16 2.68
CA PRO A 66 -13.84 11.26 2.89
C PRO A 66 -13.42 10.64 4.23
N ASP A 67 -12.33 9.88 4.23
CA ASP A 67 -11.74 9.24 5.39
C ASP A 67 -10.27 9.66 5.52
N LEU A 68 -10.01 10.61 6.42
CA LEU A 68 -8.68 11.18 6.63
C LEU A 68 -7.65 10.17 7.14
N ARG A 69 -8.10 9.02 7.64
CA ARG A 69 -7.23 7.92 8.05
C ARG A 69 -6.25 7.50 6.96
N TRP A 70 -6.64 7.64 5.70
CA TRP A 70 -5.77 7.42 4.55
C TRP A 70 -4.69 8.51 4.40
N ALA A 71 -5.05 9.77 4.60
CA ALA A 71 -4.07 10.85 4.64
C ALA A 71 -3.16 10.74 5.87
N ASP A 72 -3.67 10.29 7.02
CA ASP A 72 -2.87 9.98 8.21
C ASP A 72 -1.83 8.90 7.93
N TYR A 73 -2.26 7.79 7.33
CA TYR A 73 -1.35 6.71 6.97
C TYR A 73 -0.22 7.18 6.02
N VAL A 74 -0.54 8.02 5.02
CA VAL A 74 0.46 8.53 4.07
C VAL A 74 1.36 9.61 4.69
N MET A 75 0.76 10.58 5.40
CA MET A 75 1.45 11.79 5.86
C MET A 75 2.10 11.64 7.24
N GLY A 76 1.65 10.68 8.03
CA GLY A 76 2.18 10.35 9.35
C GLY A 76 3.46 9.52 9.30
N ARG A 77 3.90 9.10 8.12
CA ARG A 77 5.11 8.28 7.99
C ARG A 77 6.34 9.05 8.42
N ARG A 78 7.25 8.30 9.03
CA ARG A 78 8.55 8.82 9.42
C ARG A 78 9.37 9.06 8.17
N VAL A 79 9.74 10.31 8.00
CA VAL A 79 10.44 10.82 6.82
C VAL A 79 11.66 11.58 7.28
N VAL A 80 12.62 11.67 6.39
CA VAL A 80 13.80 12.49 6.59
C VAL A 80 13.40 13.99 6.59
N SER A 81 13.99 14.76 7.53
CA SER A 81 13.39 15.91 8.23
C SER A 81 12.92 17.07 7.35
N ASP A 82 13.74 17.51 6.38
CA ASP A 82 13.43 18.69 5.59
C ASP A 82 14.03 18.70 4.18
N MET A 83 13.40 17.94 3.28
CA MET A 83 13.73 17.89 1.86
C MET A 83 13.15 19.08 1.06
N ARG A 84 13.15 20.32 1.59
CA ARG A 84 12.50 21.48 0.94
C ARG A 84 13.36 22.16 -0.13
N THR A 85 14.69 22.18 0.03
CA THR A 85 15.62 22.76 -0.95
C THR A 85 16.45 21.71 -1.65
N ARG A 86 17.09 22.07 -2.78
CA ARG A 86 18.03 21.17 -3.46
C ARG A 86 19.19 20.76 -2.55
N ASN A 87 19.81 21.72 -1.86
CA ASN A 87 20.94 21.45 -0.96
C ASN A 87 20.54 20.49 0.18
N GLN A 88 19.37 20.70 0.79
CA GLN A 88 18.87 19.77 1.82
C GLN A 88 18.59 18.38 1.22
N TRP A 89 17.97 18.30 0.03
CA TRP A 89 17.74 17.02 -0.63
C TRP A 89 19.04 16.26 -0.92
N GLU A 90 20.06 16.96 -1.41
CA GLU A 90 21.37 16.37 -1.71
C GLU A 90 22.05 15.88 -0.43
N ALA A 91 22.08 16.69 0.64
CA ALA A 91 22.63 16.30 1.94
C ALA A 91 21.94 15.05 2.51
N GLU A 92 20.61 15.00 2.45
CA GLU A 92 19.84 13.87 2.97
C GLU A 92 19.99 12.61 2.11
N ILE A 93 20.13 12.74 0.78
CA ILE A 93 20.48 11.59 -0.08
C ILE A 93 21.87 11.06 0.25
N ASP A 94 22.85 11.93 0.45
CA ASP A 94 24.21 11.51 0.75
C ASP A 94 24.29 10.81 2.11
N LEU A 95 23.53 11.28 3.09
CA LEU A 95 23.34 10.58 4.36
C LEU A 95 22.77 9.17 4.16
N LEU A 96 21.71 9.01 3.37
CA LEU A 96 21.11 7.70 3.08
C LEU A 96 22.06 6.77 2.30
N ARG A 97 22.92 7.32 1.42
CA ARG A 97 23.95 6.55 0.71
C ARG A 97 25.04 6.06 1.65
N LEU A 98 25.51 6.92 2.56
CA LEU A 98 26.45 6.55 3.61
C LEU A 98 25.86 5.43 4.48
N GLN A 99 24.60 5.57 4.89
CA GLN A 99 23.88 4.56 5.65
C GLN A 99 23.82 3.20 4.96
N HIS A 100 23.58 3.20 3.65
CA HIS A 100 23.48 1.97 2.88
C HIS A 100 24.84 1.24 2.80
N ALA A 101 25.94 2.00 2.77
CA ALA A 101 27.30 1.47 2.77
C ALA A 101 27.78 0.95 4.14
N MET A 102 27.08 1.30 5.23
CA MET A 102 27.43 0.87 6.59
C MET A 102 27.09 -0.61 6.87
N PRO A 103 27.81 -1.26 7.79
CA PRO A 103 27.42 -2.55 8.37
C PRO A 103 26.02 -2.51 8.99
N SER A 104 25.34 -3.66 9.04
CA SER A 104 23.93 -3.74 9.48
C SER A 104 23.66 -3.15 10.86
N ARG A 105 24.60 -3.28 11.81
CA ARG A 105 24.44 -2.75 13.17
C ARG A 105 24.47 -1.21 13.20
N GLU A 106 25.50 -0.62 12.61
CA GLU A 106 25.63 0.85 12.51
C GLU A 106 24.47 1.47 11.73
N ARG A 107 23.98 0.75 10.71
CA ARG A 107 22.79 1.15 9.96
C ARG A 107 21.56 1.30 10.85
N LEU A 108 21.35 0.36 11.78
CA LEU A 108 20.23 0.38 12.73
C LEU A 108 20.39 1.51 13.76
N GLU A 109 21.61 1.72 14.25
CA GLU A 109 21.91 2.81 15.20
C GLU A 109 21.66 4.19 14.55
N MET A 110 22.10 4.40 13.30
CA MET A 110 21.84 5.64 12.57
C MET A 110 20.38 5.79 12.12
N ALA A 111 19.69 4.69 11.80
CA ALA A 111 18.25 4.73 11.55
C ALA A 111 17.52 5.19 12.82
N ALA A 112 17.89 4.65 14.00
CA ALA A 112 17.31 5.02 15.28
C ALA A 112 17.51 6.51 15.64
N SER A 113 18.65 7.10 15.28
CA SER A 113 18.87 8.55 15.51
C SER A 113 17.99 9.41 14.60
N LEU A 114 17.88 9.08 13.30
CA LEU A 114 16.98 9.77 12.37
C LEU A 114 15.51 9.62 12.77
N GLU A 115 15.20 8.47 13.34
CA GLU A 115 13.91 8.15 13.90
C GLU A 115 13.54 9.10 15.06
N VAL A 116 14.48 9.43 15.96
CA VAL A 116 14.25 10.40 17.05
C VAL A 116 13.97 11.81 16.50
N GLU A 117 14.62 12.18 15.40
CA GLU A 117 14.42 13.48 14.74
C GLU A 117 13.17 13.51 13.83
N ALA A 118 12.59 12.34 13.55
CA ALA A 118 11.39 12.21 12.73
C ALA A 118 10.16 12.82 13.42
N VAL A 119 9.24 13.35 12.62
CA VAL A 119 7.89 13.66 13.12
C VAL A 119 7.26 12.36 13.66
N PRO A 120 6.77 12.33 14.91
CA PRO A 120 6.16 11.13 15.48
C PRO A 120 5.00 10.63 14.62
N LEU A 121 4.87 9.30 14.50
CA LEU A 121 3.66 8.67 13.98
C LEU A 121 2.46 9.13 14.83
N PRO A 122 1.29 9.42 14.24
CA PRO A 122 0.06 9.28 14.99
C PRO A 122 -0.02 7.83 15.50
N SER A 123 -0.32 7.63 16.78
CA SER A 123 -0.31 6.29 17.36
C SER A 123 -1.33 5.39 16.65
N THR A 124 -1.01 4.11 16.49
CA THR A 124 -1.94 3.11 15.94
C THR A 124 -3.17 2.89 16.84
N ALA A 125 -3.05 3.20 18.12
CA ALA A 125 -4.15 3.26 19.09
C ALA A 125 -4.95 4.58 19.02
N GLY A 126 -4.45 5.59 18.30
CA GLY A 126 -4.92 6.97 18.29
C GLY A 126 -5.45 7.40 16.92
N TRP A 127 -6.49 6.71 16.45
CA TRP A 127 -7.27 7.14 15.29
C TRP A 127 -8.08 8.44 15.51
N SER A 128 -8.08 9.05 16.70
CA SER A 128 -9.10 10.07 17.06
C SER A 128 -8.63 11.44 17.57
N HIS A 129 -7.59 11.60 18.39
CA HIS A 129 -7.64 12.79 19.28
C HIS A 129 -7.18 14.17 18.73
N ILE A 130 -6.16 14.26 17.86
CA ILE A 130 -5.73 15.58 17.32
C ILE A 130 -6.54 15.99 16.06
N ARG A 131 -7.24 15.03 15.43
CA ARG A 131 -7.96 15.25 14.16
C ARG A 131 -9.49 15.25 14.25
N GLU A 132 -10.11 14.73 15.30
CA GLU A 132 -11.57 14.90 15.51
C GLU A 132 -11.94 16.39 15.64
N VAL A 133 -11.14 17.19 16.34
CA VAL A 133 -11.34 18.65 16.41
C VAL A 133 -11.05 19.32 15.07
N PHE A 134 -10.08 18.80 14.29
CA PHE A 134 -9.78 19.28 12.94
C PHE A 134 -10.92 18.99 11.95
N MET A 135 -11.79 18.01 12.20
CA MET A 135 -12.80 17.55 11.22
C MET A 135 -14.25 17.79 11.64
N SER A 136 -14.52 18.08 12.90
CA SER A 136 -15.89 18.30 13.41
C SER A 136 -16.46 19.67 13.07
N GLY A 137 -15.66 20.62 12.56
CA GLY A 137 -16.15 21.94 12.16
C GLY A 137 -16.29 22.07 10.65
N SER A 138 -17.30 22.80 10.21
CA SER A 138 -17.57 23.14 8.81
C SER A 138 -16.52 24.08 8.21
N GLY A 139 -16.30 23.99 6.89
CA GLY A 139 -15.46 24.91 6.12
C GLY A 139 -14.03 24.44 5.85
N ASP A 140 -13.30 25.19 5.02
CA ASP A 140 -11.94 24.83 4.63
C ASP A 140 -10.96 24.94 5.81
N ARG A 141 -9.96 24.06 5.82
CA ARG A 141 -8.95 23.99 6.89
C ARG A 141 -7.55 23.72 6.38
N ILE A 142 -6.55 24.27 7.06
CA ILE A 142 -5.13 23.99 6.85
C ILE A 142 -4.55 23.40 8.13
N LEU A 143 -3.89 22.25 8.03
CA LEU A 143 -2.99 21.73 9.05
C LEU A 143 -1.57 22.15 8.67
N LEU A 144 -0.95 22.94 9.53
CA LEU A 144 0.44 23.35 9.39
C LEU A 144 1.38 22.27 9.94
N ARG A 145 2.61 22.23 9.42
CA ARG A 145 3.62 21.25 9.83
C ARG A 145 4.04 21.35 11.29
N ASN A 146 3.86 22.51 11.91
CA ASN A 146 4.09 22.71 13.35
C ASN A 146 2.92 22.23 14.23
N GLY A 147 1.93 21.54 13.65
CA GLY A 147 0.77 21.00 14.35
C GLY A 147 -0.38 22.00 14.54
N ARG A 148 -0.20 23.28 14.20
CA ARG A 148 -1.27 24.27 14.28
C ARG A 148 -2.30 24.06 13.18
N SER A 149 -3.57 24.23 13.51
CA SER A 149 -4.67 24.25 12.54
C SER A 149 -5.13 25.68 12.28
N LEU A 150 -5.43 25.99 11.02
CA LEU A 150 -6.07 27.22 10.59
C LEU A 150 -7.44 26.89 9.97
N SER A 151 -8.48 27.59 10.40
CA SER A 151 -9.80 27.57 9.75
C SER A 151 -9.96 28.78 8.84
N GLY A 152 -10.81 28.68 7.83
CA GLY A 152 -11.09 29.79 6.92
C GLY A 152 -11.65 29.32 5.58
N GLN A 153 -11.34 30.08 4.53
CA GLN A 153 -11.77 29.80 3.17
C GLN A 153 -10.58 29.87 2.20
N TRP A 154 -10.41 28.84 1.38
CA TRP A 154 -9.45 28.83 0.30
C TRP A 154 -9.91 29.75 -0.83
N MET A 155 -9.05 30.69 -1.23
CA MET A 155 -9.38 31.69 -2.26
C MET A 155 -8.67 31.45 -3.60
N GLY A 156 -7.64 30.62 -3.60
CA GLY A 156 -6.77 30.41 -4.76
C GLY A 156 -5.33 30.13 -4.33
N GLY A 157 -4.41 30.08 -5.29
CA GLY A 157 -3.00 29.91 -4.98
C GLY A 157 -2.07 30.23 -6.15
N GLN A 158 -0.83 30.52 -5.79
CA GLN A 158 0.32 30.59 -6.67
C GLN A 158 1.15 29.29 -6.52
N PRO A 159 2.22 29.06 -7.32
CA PRO A 159 3.05 27.86 -7.17
C PRO A 159 3.55 27.62 -5.75
N SER A 160 3.97 28.67 -5.03
CA SER A 160 4.55 28.56 -3.68
C SER A 160 3.62 28.96 -2.53
N ARG A 161 2.44 29.55 -2.78
CA ARG A 161 1.56 30.11 -1.73
C ARG A 161 0.08 29.83 -1.95
N TYR A 162 -0.68 29.70 -0.88
CA TYR A 162 -2.14 29.72 -0.90
C TYR A 162 -2.66 31.09 -0.44
N GLN A 163 -3.73 31.57 -1.07
CA GLN A 163 -4.46 32.74 -0.58
C GLN A 163 -5.59 32.25 0.33
N TRP A 164 -5.62 32.74 1.57
CA TRP A 164 -6.51 32.25 2.61
C TRP A 164 -7.28 33.41 3.25
N ARG A 165 -8.61 33.29 3.32
CA ARG A 165 -9.46 34.21 4.07
C ARG A 165 -9.73 33.62 5.46
N PHE A 166 -9.32 34.34 6.50
CA PHE A 166 -9.55 33.96 7.91
C PHE A 166 -10.98 34.32 8.36
N PRO A 167 -11.47 33.72 9.47
CA PRO A 167 -12.80 34.02 10.00
C PRO A 167 -13.03 35.48 10.38
N ASP A 168 -11.97 36.23 10.65
CA ASP A 168 -12.00 37.68 10.90
C ASP A 168 -12.12 38.53 9.61
N GLY A 169 -12.25 37.88 8.45
CA GLY A 169 -12.35 38.52 7.14
C GLY A 169 -11.01 38.90 6.49
N GLN A 170 -9.89 38.77 7.21
CA GLN A 170 -8.58 39.11 6.67
C GLN A 170 -8.12 38.08 5.64
N ILE A 171 -7.48 38.56 4.57
CA ILE A 171 -6.88 37.71 3.54
C ILE A 171 -5.37 37.71 3.73
N ARG A 172 -4.76 36.54 3.90
CA ARG A 172 -3.31 36.40 3.98
C ARG A 172 -2.81 35.30 3.06
N TRP A 173 -1.54 35.39 2.69
CA TRP A 173 -0.85 34.34 1.97
C TRP A 173 -0.20 33.37 2.95
N ILE A 174 -0.38 32.07 2.71
CA ILE A 174 0.23 30.98 3.48
C ILE A 174 1.21 30.27 2.57
N ASP A 175 2.48 30.19 2.98
CA ASP A 175 3.50 29.48 2.21
C ASP A 175 3.19 27.97 2.18
N LYS A 176 3.16 27.36 0.99
CA LYS A 176 2.86 25.93 0.83
C LYS A 176 3.87 25.04 1.54
N SER A 177 5.10 25.53 1.74
CA SER A 177 6.13 24.86 2.53
C SER A 177 5.74 24.68 4.00
N GLU A 178 4.86 25.54 4.54
CA GLU A 178 4.37 25.44 5.92
C GLU A 178 3.16 24.51 6.05
N VAL A 179 2.46 24.25 4.94
CA VAL A 179 1.26 23.42 4.91
C VAL A 179 1.62 21.93 4.88
N GLN A 180 1.01 21.17 5.80
CA GLN A 180 1.05 19.72 5.82
C GLN A 180 -0.16 19.14 5.08
N LEU A 181 -1.37 19.65 5.35
CA LEU A 181 -2.61 19.22 4.71
C LEU A 181 -3.52 20.42 4.47
N LEU A 182 -4.10 20.51 3.27
CA LEU A 182 -5.19 21.43 2.96
C LEU A 182 -6.45 20.58 2.78
N TYR A 183 -7.44 20.80 3.63
CA TYR A 183 -8.76 20.20 3.51
C TYR A 183 -9.73 21.25 2.98
N ARG A 184 -10.46 20.91 1.91
CA ARG A 184 -11.49 21.75 1.33
C ARG A 184 -12.85 21.14 1.58
N ASP A 185 -13.73 21.87 2.25
CA ASP A 185 -15.10 21.46 2.47
C ASP A 185 -15.93 21.82 1.24
N ARG A 186 -15.88 20.94 0.24
CA ARG A 186 -16.57 21.14 -1.04
C ARG A 186 -18.10 21.03 -0.95
N GLN A 187 -18.70 20.83 0.24
CA GLN A 187 -20.16 20.91 0.36
C GLN A 187 -20.71 22.30 0.03
N ALA A 188 -19.88 23.34 -0.01
CA ALA A 188 -20.28 24.71 -0.32
C ALA A 188 -20.31 25.08 -1.83
N ASP A 189 -19.70 24.27 -2.71
CA ASP A 189 -19.60 24.57 -4.16
C ASP A 189 -20.53 23.63 -4.98
N GLU A 190 -21.82 23.98 -5.04
CA GLU A 190 -22.92 23.48 -5.90
C GLU A 190 -23.60 22.09 -5.68
N PRO A 191 -24.94 22.02 -5.92
CA PRO A 191 -25.73 20.80 -5.80
C PRO A 191 -25.47 19.87 -6.98
N SER A 192 -24.92 18.68 -6.73
CA SER A 192 -24.91 17.65 -7.77
C SER A 192 -26.34 17.18 -8.04
N SER A 193 -26.87 17.53 -9.21
CA SER A 193 -28.05 16.92 -9.81
C SER A 193 -27.73 15.50 -10.31
N MET A 194 -27.16 14.67 -9.45
CA MET A 194 -27.12 13.22 -9.64
C MET A 194 -28.33 12.63 -8.93
N PRO A 195 -29.07 11.70 -9.54
CA PRO A 195 -30.28 11.17 -8.93
C PRO A 195 -29.96 10.65 -7.54
N THR A 196 -30.58 11.27 -6.54
CA THR A 196 -30.55 10.89 -5.14
C THR A 196 -31.36 9.61 -4.95
N ARG A 197 -30.86 8.51 -5.51
CA ARG A 197 -31.11 7.21 -4.90
C ARG A 197 -30.18 7.14 -3.70
N ARG A 198 -30.65 7.64 -2.54
CA ARG A 198 -30.14 7.22 -1.24
C ARG A 198 -30.53 5.75 -1.06
N GLU A 199 -29.91 4.87 -1.82
CA GLU A 199 -29.71 3.52 -1.34
C GLU A 199 -28.73 3.64 -0.19
N THR A 200 -29.15 3.22 0.99
CA THR A 200 -28.23 2.83 2.06
C THR A 200 -27.31 1.76 1.47
N LEU A 201 -26.20 2.19 0.89
CA LEU A 201 -25.14 1.30 0.47
C LEU A 201 -24.70 0.53 1.73
N PRO A 202 -24.66 -0.81 1.69
CA PRO A 202 -24.16 -1.58 2.82
C PRO A 202 -22.80 -1.05 3.24
N ALA A 203 -22.55 -1.00 4.56
CA ALA A 203 -21.26 -0.61 5.12
C ALA A 203 -20.13 -1.29 4.34
N THR A 204 -19.11 -0.51 3.98
CA THR A 204 -17.95 -0.93 3.21
C THR A 204 -17.46 -2.29 3.70
N LYS A 205 -17.56 -3.34 2.87
CA LYS A 205 -16.94 -4.65 3.16
C LYS A 205 -15.44 -4.64 2.81
N ALA A 206 -14.75 -3.53 3.04
CA ALA A 206 -13.33 -3.42 2.81
C ALA A 206 -12.61 -2.91 4.06
N ALA A 207 -11.54 -3.58 4.46
CA ALA A 207 -10.70 -3.22 5.58
C ALA A 207 -9.30 -2.89 5.09
N PHE A 208 -8.76 -1.76 5.52
CA PHE A 208 -7.36 -1.42 5.32
C PHE A 208 -6.48 -2.21 6.29
N LEU A 209 -5.43 -2.83 5.76
CA LEU A 209 -4.53 -3.72 6.48
C LEU A 209 -3.08 -3.23 6.29
N PRO A 210 -2.58 -2.34 7.17
CA PRO A 210 -1.15 -2.06 7.24
C PRO A 210 -0.37 -3.33 7.63
N GLN A 211 0.94 -3.33 7.38
CA GLN A 211 1.83 -4.48 7.60
C GLN A 211 1.56 -5.28 8.89
N SER A 212 1.43 -4.61 10.03
CA SER A 212 1.25 -5.28 11.34
C SER A 212 -0.04 -6.08 11.49
N THR A 213 -1.07 -5.73 10.71
CA THR A 213 -2.41 -6.36 10.77
C THR A 213 -2.65 -7.34 9.63
N PHE A 214 -1.92 -7.21 8.52
CA PHE A 214 -2.17 -8.00 7.31
C PHE A 214 -1.97 -9.50 7.53
N GLY A 215 -0.83 -9.91 8.09
CA GLY A 215 -0.53 -11.32 8.34
C GLY A 215 -1.58 -12.02 9.23
N PRO A 216 -1.90 -11.47 10.42
CA PRO A 216 -2.93 -12.02 11.29
C PRO A 216 -4.33 -12.10 10.66
N ASP A 217 -4.79 -11.05 9.97
CA ASP A 217 -6.12 -11.01 9.33
C ASP A 217 -6.20 -12.02 8.17
N LEU A 218 -5.15 -12.13 7.36
CA LEU A 218 -5.06 -13.15 6.31
C LEU A 218 -5.07 -14.58 6.88
N LEU A 219 -4.32 -14.81 7.96
CA LEU A 219 -4.25 -16.11 8.64
C LEU A 219 -5.61 -16.54 9.18
N GLU A 220 -6.35 -15.62 9.80
CA GLU A 220 -7.73 -15.87 10.26
C GLU A 220 -8.65 -16.22 9.08
N GLY A 221 -8.52 -15.49 7.97
CA GLY A 221 -9.24 -15.77 6.74
C GLY A 221 -9.05 -17.20 6.23
N VAL A 222 -7.80 -17.66 6.13
CA VAL A 222 -7.51 -19.02 5.63
C VAL A 222 -7.88 -20.12 6.62
N LYS A 223 -7.82 -19.88 7.94
CA LYS A 223 -8.33 -20.83 8.96
C LYS A 223 -9.82 -21.10 8.79
N ASN A 224 -10.56 -20.07 8.35
CA ASN A 224 -12.01 -20.14 8.14
C ASN A 224 -12.43 -20.68 6.77
N ALA A 225 -11.48 -20.95 5.86
CA ALA A 225 -11.79 -21.51 4.54
C ALA A 225 -12.51 -22.87 4.62
N ARG A 226 -13.44 -23.09 3.68
CA ARG A 226 -14.27 -24.31 3.58
C ARG A 226 -14.31 -24.93 2.18
N LYS A 227 -14.06 -24.14 1.13
CA LYS A 227 -14.20 -24.54 -0.28
C LYS A 227 -12.89 -24.39 -1.03
N SER A 228 -12.28 -23.21 -1.00
CA SER A 228 -11.09 -22.89 -1.79
C SER A 228 -10.23 -21.78 -1.20
N ILE A 229 -8.93 -21.86 -1.47
CA ILE A 229 -7.91 -20.85 -1.21
C ILE A 229 -7.06 -20.72 -2.47
N LEU A 230 -7.31 -19.66 -3.23
CA LEU A 230 -6.62 -19.38 -4.49
C LEU A 230 -5.63 -18.23 -4.30
N ILE A 231 -4.38 -18.42 -4.72
CA ILE A 231 -3.28 -17.47 -4.42
C ILE A 231 -2.54 -17.14 -5.71
N ALA A 232 -2.38 -15.84 -6.01
CA ALA A 232 -1.36 -15.37 -6.93
C ALA A 232 -0.30 -14.59 -6.18
N THR A 233 0.95 -14.99 -6.36
CA THR A 233 2.08 -14.39 -5.65
C THR A 233 3.26 -14.14 -6.58
N TYR A 234 3.82 -12.94 -6.51
CA TYR A 234 5.08 -12.61 -7.16
C TYR A 234 6.27 -13.31 -6.50
N ASN A 235 6.27 -13.38 -5.17
CA ASN A 235 7.37 -13.94 -4.41
C ASN A 235 6.85 -14.62 -3.14
N MET A 236 7.44 -15.77 -2.81
CA MET A 236 7.12 -16.58 -1.65
C MET A 236 8.37 -17.26 -1.11
N SER A 237 8.39 -17.51 0.20
CA SER A 237 9.51 -18.16 0.89
C SER A 237 9.02 -19.05 2.03
N GLU A 238 9.83 -20.03 2.43
CA GLU A 238 9.47 -21.10 3.37
C GLU A 238 9.07 -20.66 4.78
N GLY A 239 9.53 -19.51 5.26
CA GLY A 239 9.08 -18.94 6.55
C GLY A 239 9.21 -19.92 7.71
N LEU A 240 10.44 -20.18 8.18
CA LEU A 240 10.70 -21.21 9.20
C LEU A 240 9.96 -21.02 10.53
N TYR A 241 9.61 -19.78 10.88
CA TYR A 241 8.91 -19.42 12.14
C TYR A 241 7.98 -18.20 11.93
N GLY A 242 7.01 -18.04 12.83
CA GLY A 242 6.12 -16.86 12.87
C GLY A 242 4.92 -16.94 11.92
N PRO A 243 4.27 -15.80 11.59
CA PRO A 243 2.97 -15.78 10.92
C PRO A 243 2.98 -16.43 9.53
N LEU A 244 4.14 -16.45 8.86
CA LEU A 244 4.29 -17.08 7.56
C LEU A 244 4.33 -18.62 7.64
N GLY A 245 5.01 -19.17 8.64
CA GLY A 245 5.05 -20.63 8.85
C GLY A 245 3.68 -21.17 9.21
N GLU A 246 3.00 -20.53 10.17
CA GLU A 246 1.62 -20.86 10.55
C GLU A 246 0.65 -20.78 9.37
N PHE A 247 0.81 -19.77 8.51
CA PHE A 247 0.03 -19.66 7.29
C PHE A 247 0.18 -20.89 6.40
N TYR A 248 1.40 -21.34 6.11
CA TYR A 248 1.60 -22.53 5.28
C TYR A 248 1.15 -23.83 5.94
N ASP A 249 1.28 -23.96 7.26
CA ASP A 249 0.78 -25.13 7.99
C ASP A 249 -0.74 -25.22 7.90
N VAL A 250 -1.45 -24.09 8.05
CA VAL A 250 -2.90 -24.03 7.85
C VAL A 250 -3.28 -24.39 6.42
N LEU A 251 -2.52 -23.91 5.41
CA LEU A 251 -2.80 -24.28 4.02
C LEU A 251 -2.65 -25.78 3.77
N ARG A 252 -1.61 -26.42 4.33
CA ARG A 252 -1.43 -27.88 4.23
C ARG A 252 -2.56 -28.64 4.90
N GLN A 253 -2.96 -28.21 6.10
CA GLN A 253 -4.10 -28.77 6.81
C GLN A 253 -5.38 -28.65 5.98
N LYS A 254 -5.66 -27.47 5.42
CA LYS A 254 -6.85 -27.24 4.58
C LYS A 254 -6.87 -28.12 3.34
N ALA A 255 -5.72 -28.28 2.68
CA ALA A 255 -5.60 -29.21 1.55
C ALA A 255 -5.92 -30.66 1.95
N GLN A 256 -5.45 -31.11 3.12
CA GLN A 256 -5.75 -32.44 3.66
C GLN A 256 -7.24 -32.60 4.05
N GLU A 257 -7.89 -31.51 4.48
CA GLU A 257 -9.33 -31.45 4.74
C GLU A 257 -10.19 -31.43 3.46
N GLY A 258 -9.56 -31.41 2.27
CA GLY A 258 -10.25 -31.41 0.97
C GLY A 258 -10.59 -30.02 0.43
N VAL A 259 -10.11 -28.94 1.06
CA VAL A 259 -10.22 -27.58 0.53
C VAL A 259 -9.29 -27.42 -0.67
N GLU A 260 -9.77 -26.82 -1.77
CA GLU A 260 -8.94 -26.53 -2.93
C GLU A 260 -7.86 -25.49 -2.54
N VAL A 261 -6.58 -25.87 -2.48
CA VAL A 261 -5.48 -24.93 -2.25
C VAL A 261 -4.59 -24.85 -3.49
N ALA A 262 -4.58 -23.69 -4.14
CA ALA A 262 -3.93 -23.49 -5.44
C ALA A 262 -3.14 -22.19 -5.53
N PHE A 263 -1.90 -22.29 -6.00
CA PHE A 263 -0.98 -21.18 -6.21
C PHE A 263 -0.68 -20.99 -7.69
N VAL A 264 -0.63 -19.72 -8.10
CA VAL A 264 0.08 -19.26 -9.30
C VAL A 264 1.22 -18.36 -8.87
N THR A 265 2.45 -18.73 -9.24
CA THR A 265 3.65 -17.96 -8.90
C THR A 265 4.37 -17.45 -10.14
N GLU A 266 5.15 -16.39 -9.98
CA GLU A 266 5.86 -15.73 -11.06
C GLU A 266 7.03 -16.58 -11.60
N PHE A 267 7.10 -16.73 -12.93
CA PHE A 267 8.19 -17.45 -13.60
C PHE A 267 8.47 -16.94 -15.03
N GLY A 268 8.02 -15.74 -15.36
CA GLY A 268 8.12 -15.11 -16.66
C GLY A 268 9.56 -14.88 -17.12
N PRO A 269 9.79 -14.56 -18.41
CA PRO A 269 11.11 -14.31 -18.96
C PRO A 269 11.79 -13.06 -18.38
N GLY A 270 11.04 -12.13 -17.78
CA GLY A 270 11.58 -10.95 -17.10
C GLY A 270 12.01 -11.20 -15.64
N THR A 271 11.78 -12.40 -15.11
CA THR A 271 12.07 -12.73 -13.70
C THR A 271 13.50 -13.21 -13.51
N SER A 272 14.16 -12.69 -12.47
CA SER A 272 15.55 -13.00 -12.17
C SER A 272 15.75 -14.47 -11.83
N SER A 273 16.91 -15.02 -12.20
CA SER A 273 17.27 -16.42 -11.91
C SER A 273 17.25 -16.73 -10.40
N PHE A 274 17.61 -15.74 -9.57
CA PHE A 274 17.52 -15.84 -8.12
C PHE A 274 16.08 -16.03 -7.66
N LEU A 275 15.15 -15.21 -8.13
CA LEU A 275 13.74 -15.32 -7.75
C LEU A 275 13.15 -16.64 -8.26
N LYS A 276 13.41 -17.03 -9.52
CA LYS A 276 12.97 -18.33 -10.07
C LYS A 276 13.40 -19.50 -9.20
N ARG A 277 14.67 -19.52 -8.77
CA ARG A 277 15.19 -20.59 -7.91
C ARG A 277 14.56 -20.58 -6.52
N SER A 278 14.36 -19.40 -5.93
CA SER A 278 13.69 -19.25 -4.63
C SER A 278 12.26 -19.80 -4.67
N VAL A 279 11.44 -19.37 -5.63
CA VAL A 279 10.04 -19.82 -5.72
C VAL A 279 9.93 -21.29 -6.10
N LEU A 280 10.82 -21.80 -6.96
CA LEU A 280 10.82 -23.20 -7.37
C LEU A 280 11.16 -24.15 -6.22
N ASN A 281 12.20 -23.80 -5.44
CA ASN A 281 12.60 -24.59 -4.27
C ASN A 281 11.44 -24.69 -3.29
N PHE A 282 10.81 -23.56 -2.95
CA PHE A 282 9.72 -23.57 -1.98
C PHE A 282 8.42 -24.19 -2.53
N ALA A 283 8.12 -24.00 -3.81
CA ALA A 283 6.99 -24.66 -4.47
C ALA A 283 7.09 -26.19 -4.37
N SER A 284 8.31 -26.74 -4.43
CA SER A 284 8.54 -28.17 -4.25
C SER A 284 8.14 -28.64 -2.85
N THR A 285 8.43 -27.85 -1.81
CA THR A 285 7.98 -28.09 -0.42
C THR A 285 6.47 -27.96 -0.24
N LEU A 286 5.80 -27.08 -0.98
CA LEU A 286 4.33 -26.97 -0.93
C LEU A 286 3.67 -28.16 -1.62
N ALA A 287 4.23 -28.60 -2.75
CA ALA A 287 3.71 -29.72 -3.53
C ALA A 287 3.73 -31.05 -2.75
N THR A 288 4.74 -31.29 -1.90
CA THR A 288 4.76 -32.47 -1.02
C THR A 288 3.64 -32.45 0.03
N GLY A 289 3.09 -31.28 0.35
CA GLY A 289 1.94 -31.09 1.24
C GLY A 289 0.58 -31.15 0.56
N GLY A 290 0.49 -31.57 -0.71
CA GLY A 290 -0.76 -31.68 -1.47
C GLY A 290 -1.26 -30.35 -2.05
N ILE A 291 -0.47 -29.27 -1.96
CA ILE A 291 -0.83 -27.96 -2.49
C ILE A 291 -0.47 -27.88 -3.97
N GLN A 292 -1.40 -27.41 -4.81
CA GLN A 292 -1.14 -27.24 -6.24
C GLN A 292 -0.37 -25.94 -6.48
N VAL A 293 0.81 -26.01 -7.10
CA VAL A 293 1.59 -24.83 -7.46
C VAL A 293 1.88 -24.83 -8.97
N ARG A 294 1.52 -23.73 -9.63
CA ARG A 294 1.79 -23.50 -11.05
C ARG A 294 2.59 -22.22 -11.29
N PHE A 295 3.31 -22.18 -12.41
CA PHE A 295 4.32 -21.20 -12.75
C PHE A 295 3.90 -20.40 -13.99
N MET A 296 3.70 -19.10 -13.80
CA MET A 296 3.27 -18.19 -14.87
C MET A 296 4.45 -17.80 -15.76
N GLN A 297 4.34 -18.03 -17.08
CA GLN A 297 5.40 -17.71 -18.04
C GLN A 297 4.94 -16.76 -19.17
N ASP A 298 3.63 -16.57 -19.35
CA ASP A 298 3.05 -15.85 -20.50
C ASP A 298 3.25 -14.33 -20.42
N TYR A 299 3.37 -13.78 -19.21
CA TYR A 299 3.71 -12.38 -19.00
C TYR A 299 5.20 -12.21 -18.85
N LYS A 300 5.73 -11.05 -19.26
CA LYS A 300 7.13 -10.72 -18.97
C LYS A 300 7.39 -10.76 -17.46
N VAL A 301 6.50 -10.19 -16.65
CA VAL A 301 6.44 -10.38 -15.19
C VAL A 301 4.97 -10.38 -14.72
N MET A 302 4.51 -11.42 -14.02
CA MET A 302 3.32 -11.40 -13.17
C MET A 302 3.73 -10.91 -11.77
N HIS A 303 3.24 -9.74 -11.36
CA HIS A 303 3.58 -9.09 -10.10
C HIS A 303 2.36 -8.96 -9.17
N LYS A 304 1.36 -9.84 -9.34
CA LYS A 304 0.16 -9.88 -8.51
C LYS A 304 0.45 -10.49 -7.13
N LYS A 305 -0.29 -10.01 -6.14
CA LYS A 305 -0.23 -10.41 -4.74
C LYS A 305 -1.66 -10.37 -4.22
N LEU A 306 -2.36 -11.48 -4.40
CA LEU A 306 -3.73 -11.62 -3.94
C LEU A 306 -4.04 -13.03 -3.48
N VAL A 307 -4.97 -13.13 -2.54
CA VAL A 307 -5.51 -14.37 -2.00
C VAL A 307 -7.02 -14.26 -2.04
N VAL A 308 -7.70 -15.24 -2.65
CA VAL A 308 -9.16 -15.36 -2.63
C VAL A 308 -9.52 -16.60 -1.81
N VAL A 309 -10.41 -16.42 -0.84
CA VAL A 309 -10.95 -17.51 0.00
C VAL A 309 -12.43 -17.68 -0.30
N ASP A 310 -12.82 -18.92 -0.62
CA ASP A 310 -14.19 -19.42 -0.81
C ASP A 310 -15.06 -18.68 -1.84
N GLY A 311 -14.47 -17.79 -2.66
CA GLY A 311 -15.22 -16.88 -3.52
C GLY A 311 -15.98 -15.81 -2.73
N GLU A 312 -15.60 -15.56 -1.48
CA GLU A 312 -16.31 -14.67 -0.55
C GLU A 312 -15.44 -13.50 -0.05
N THR A 313 -14.12 -13.69 0.00
CA THR A 313 -13.19 -12.64 0.46
C THR A 313 -11.92 -12.63 -0.38
N VAL A 314 -11.44 -11.44 -0.73
CA VAL A 314 -10.14 -11.24 -1.37
C VAL A 314 -9.24 -10.36 -0.50
N TRP A 315 -8.00 -10.80 -0.31
CA TRP A 315 -6.91 -9.97 0.17
C TRP A 315 -6.04 -9.58 -1.01
N LEU A 316 -5.69 -8.31 -1.13
CA LEU A 316 -4.76 -7.85 -2.15
C LEU A 316 -3.99 -6.62 -1.67
N GLY A 317 -2.79 -6.43 -2.19
CA GLY A 317 -1.95 -5.32 -1.79
C GLY A 317 -0.52 -5.46 -2.26
N SER A 318 0.37 -4.87 -1.49
CA SER A 318 1.79 -4.84 -1.82
C SER A 318 2.60 -5.98 -1.20
N ALA A 319 2.09 -6.66 -0.18
CA ALA A 319 2.84 -7.65 0.58
C ALA A 319 3.11 -8.94 -0.22
N ASN A 320 4.39 -9.36 -0.25
CA ASN A 320 4.77 -10.69 -0.71
C ASN A 320 4.52 -11.72 0.41
N LEU A 321 4.37 -13.00 0.05
CA LEU A 321 4.28 -14.11 1.02
C LEU A 321 5.68 -14.52 1.51
N THR A 322 6.41 -13.55 2.05
CA THR A 322 7.77 -13.69 2.60
C THR A 322 7.84 -13.09 4.00
N THR A 323 8.83 -13.49 4.80
CA THR A 323 9.02 -12.91 6.14
C THR A 323 9.16 -11.39 6.07
N ALA A 324 9.83 -10.88 5.03
CA ALA A 324 9.90 -9.45 4.80
C ALA A 324 8.52 -8.82 4.55
N GLY A 325 7.71 -9.39 3.65
CA GLY A 325 6.38 -8.85 3.32
C GLY A 325 5.37 -8.93 4.48
N LEU A 326 5.45 -9.93 5.35
CA LEU A 326 4.52 -10.04 6.48
C LEU A 326 5.01 -9.36 7.76
N SER A 327 6.32 -9.15 7.92
CA SER A 327 6.89 -8.78 9.23
C SER A 327 7.88 -7.61 9.23
N ILE A 328 8.40 -7.17 8.09
CA ILE A 328 9.52 -6.20 8.04
C ILE A 328 9.24 -4.99 7.13
N SER A 329 8.84 -5.25 5.88
CA SER A 329 8.58 -4.20 4.89
C SER A 329 7.37 -3.37 5.27
N SER A 330 7.38 -2.08 4.98
CA SER A 330 6.16 -1.28 5.11
C SER A 330 5.25 -1.61 3.92
N GLU A 331 4.15 -2.29 4.20
CA GLU A 331 3.18 -2.78 3.22
C GLU A 331 1.79 -2.18 3.47
N ALA A 332 1.03 -2.03 2.39
CA ALA A 332 -0.37 -1.60 2.41
C ALA A 332 -1.22 -2.64 1.67
N ASN A 333 -2.18 -3.22 2.39
CA ASN A 333 -3.06 -4.23 1.84
C ASN A 333 -4.52 -3.91 2.19
N VAL A 334 -5.44 -4.59 1.53
CA VAL A 334 -6.86 -4.52 1.83
C VAL A 334 -7.48 -5.91 1.81
N ARG A 335 -8.43 -6.12 2.72
CA ARG A 335 -9.40 -7.21 2.63
C ARG A 335 -10.66 -6.62 2.01
N VAL A 336 -11.26 -7.28 1.02
CA VAL A 336 -12.49 -6.87 0.34
C VAL A 336 -13.44 -8.05 0.26
N GLN A 337 -14.71 -7.84 0.60
CA GLN A 337 -15.78 -8.85 0.53
C GLN A 337 -16.98 -8.34 -0.29
N ASP A 338 -16.71 -7.40 -1.19
CA ASP A 338 -17.65 -7.01 -2.24
C ASP A 338 -17.79 -8.15 -3.25
N PRO A 339 -19.00 -8.68 -3.50
CA PRO A 339 -19.18 -9.87 -4.35
C PRO A 339 -18.64 -9.72 -5.76
N GLU A 340 -18.72 -8.53 -6.37
CA GLU A 340 -18.26 -8.31 -7.74
C GLU A 340 -16.73 -8.23 -7.79
N VAL A 341 -16.10 -7.58 -6.82
CA VAL A 341 -14.63 -7.55 -6.71
C VAL A 341 -14.09 -8.96 -6.47
N VAL A 342 -14.71 -9.73 -5.57
CA VAL A 342 -14.28 -11.09 -5.27
C VAL A 342 -14.46 -12.01 -6.47
N ARG A 343 -15.62 -11.96 -7.15
CA ARG A 343 -15.88 -12.74 -8.37
C ARG A 343 -14.83 -12.47 -9.44
N ARG A 344 -14.51 -11.20 -9.72
CA ARG A 344 -13.47 -10.82 -10.70
C ARG A 344 -12.08 -11.30 -10.30
N ALA A 345 -11.73 -11.20 -9.02
CA ALA A 345 -10.44 -11.68 -8.52
C ALA A 345 -10.32 -13.20 -8.65
N GLU A 346 -11.39 -13.93 -8.35
CA GLU A 346 -11.46 -15.38 -8.52
C GLU A 346 -11.33 -15.80 -9.99
N GLU A 347 -12.08 -15.16 -10.88
CA GLU A 347 -12.01 -15.41 -12.32
C GLU A 347 -10.61 -15.16 -12.89
N ASP A 348 -9.96 -14.07 -12.46
CA ASP A 348 -8.57 -13.77 -12.84
C ASP A 348 -7.62 -14.87 -12.36
N LEU A 349 -7.73 -15.31 -11.11
CA LEU A 349 -6.89 -16.39 -10.56
C LEU A 349 -7.11 -17.71 -11.27
N ARG A 350 -8.35 -18.11 -11.52
CA ARG A 350 -8.67 -19.36 -12.24
C ARG A 350 -8.11 -19.33 -13.66
N ARG A 351 -8.23 -18.19 -14.36
CA ARG A 351 -7.63 -17.98 -15.68
C ARG A 351 -6.10 -18.07 -15.63
N LEU A 352 -5.45 -17.40 -14.68
CA LEU A 352 -4.00 -17.46 -14.50
C LEU A 352 -3.53 -18.90 -14.20
N PHE A 353 -4.29 -19.64 -13.40
CA PHE A 353 -3.97 -21.02 -13.05
C PHE A 353 -4.06 -21.96 -14.26
N GLN A 354 -5.06 -21.76 -15.13
CA GLN A 354 -5.18 -22.51 -16.39
C GLN A 354 -4.02 -22.25 -17.35
N GLN A 355 -3.52 -21.01 -17.41
CA GLN A 355 -2.39 -20.60 -18.26
C GLN A 355 -1.03 -21.06 -17.70
N ALA A 356 -0.89 -21.09 -16.38
CA ALA A 356 0.37 -21.40 -15.72
C ALA A 356 0.76 -22.88 -15.87
N LYS A 357 2.06 -23.15 -15.96
CA LYS A 357 2.61 -24.51 -16.12
C LYS A 357 2.76 -25.22 -14.77
N PRO A 358 2.51 -26.54 -14.69
CA PRO A 358 2.76 -27.30 -13.47
C PRO A 358 4.26 -27.44 -13.18
N LEU A 359 4.58 -27.79 -11.92
CA LEU A 359 5.96 -28.02 -11.47
C LEU A 359 6.73 -28.99 -12.38
N SER A 360 6.08 -30.07 -12.83
CA SER A 360 6.68 -31.11 -13.69
C SER A 360 7.16 -30.62 -15.05
N GLU A 361 6.69 -29.46 -15.53
CA GLU A 361 7.08 -28.88 -16.81
C GLU A 361 8.16 -27.80 -16.70
N VAL A 362 8.40 -27.25 -15.50
CA VAL A 362 9.42 -26.22 -15.27
C VAL A 362 10.72 -26.77 -14.68
N THR A 363 10.71 -28.04 -14.23
CA THR A 363 11.90 -28.75 -13.72
C THR A 363 12.54 -29.70 -14.74
N ARG A 364 12.00 -29.75 -15.97
CA ARG A 364 12.62 -30.43 -17.12
C ARG A 364 13.53 -29.45 -17.84
#